data_AF-A0A0Q4U9M7-F1
#
_entry.id   AF-A0A0Q4U9M7-F1
#
_cell.length_a   1.000
_cell.length_b   1.000
_cell.length_c   1.000
_cell.angle_alpha   90.00
_cell.angle_beta   90.00
_cell.angle_gamma   90.00
#
_symmetry.space_group_name_H-M   'P 1'
#
loop_
_entity.id
_entity.type
_entity.pdbx_description
1 polymer ?
#
loop_
_entity_poly.entity_id
_entity_poly.type
_entity_poly.pdbx_seq_one_letter_code
_entity_poly.pdbx_strand_id
1 'polypeptide(L)'
;MSSADTISITMTPDLQQAVRESIEAGEYSSTNEVMRDALRLWQRQRLEEAERLTEIRARVRRSLGDARQDLTAMEADLHLARLFAGEGAKPSGA
;
A
#
# COMPACT_ATOMS: atom_id res chain seq x y z
N MET A 1 22.55 13.87 21.82
CA MET A 1 22.03 12.71 22.57
C MET A 1 20.53 12.70 22.36
N SER A 2 19.98 11.82 21.53
CA SER A 2 18.52 11.74 21.36
C SER A 2 17.93 11.13 22.62
N SER A 3 17.28 11.96 23.43
CA SER A 3 16.48 11.51 24.56
C SER A 3 15.33 10.65 24.03
N ALA A 4 15.21 9.43 24.56
CA ALA A 4 14.05 8.59 24.31
C ALA A 4 13.01 8.90 25.39
N ASP A 5 11.82 9.32 24.97
CA ASP A 5 10.70 9.53 25.88
C ASP A 5 10.04 8.19 26.22
N THR A 6 9.68 8.02 27.49
CA THR A 6 9.01 6.80 27.97
C THR A 6 7.50 7.02 27.95
N ILE A 7 6.79 6.08 27.32
CA ILE A 7 5.33 6.06 27.27
C ILE A 7 4.81 4.82 28.00
N SER A 8 3.74 4.98 28.78
CA SER A 8 3.02 3.86 29.38
C SER A 8 1.84 3.50 28.49
N ILE A 9 1.68 2.21 28.20
CA ILE A 9 0.66 1.70 27.29
C ILE A 9 -0.02 0.51 27.96
N THR A 10 -1.35 0.48 27.93
CA THR A 10 -2.13 -0.68 28.36
C THR A 10 -2.35 -1.60 27.17
N MET A 11 -2.07 -2.89 27.36
CA MET A 11 -2.23 -3.93 26.34
C MET A 11 -3.29 -4.94 26.79
N THR A 12 -3.95 -5.59 25.84
CA THR A 12 -4.80 -6.75 26.16
C THR A 12 -3.93 -7.93 26.60
N PRO A 13 -4.49 -8.88 27.39
CA PRO A 13 -3.75 -10.06 27.82
C PRO A 13 -3.15 -10.84 26.64
N ASP A 14 -3.89 -10.99 25.55
CA ASP A 14 -3.44 -11.71 24.35
C ASP A 14 -2.21 -11.05 23.71
N LEU A 15 -2.20 -9.71 23.60
CA LEU A 15 -1.04 -8.99 23.06
C LEU A 15 0.16 -9.09 23.98
N GLN A 16 -0.06 -9.05 25.30
CA GLN A 16 1.01 -9.23 26.27
C GLN A 16 1.61 -10.64 26.19
N GLN A 17 0.77 -11.66 25.99
CA GLN A 17 1.20 -13.04 25.82
C GLN A 17 2.03 -13.19 24.54
N ALA A 18 1.57 -12.65 23.41
CA ALA A 18 2.32 -12.69 22.15
C ALA A 18 3.71 -12.05 22.27
N VAL A 19 3.81 -10.89 22.94
CA VAL A 19 5.11 -10.24 23.20
C VAL A 19 6.03 -11.13 24.04
N ARG A 20 5.49 -11.79 25.06
CA ARG A 20 6.25 -12.69 25.93
C ARG A 20 6.77 -13.90 25.16
N GLU A 21 5.93 -14.53 24.36
CA GLU A 21 6.29 -15.70 23.55
C GLU A 21 7.41 -15.38 22.56
N SER A 22 7.35 -14.24 21.88
CA SER A 22 8.43 -13.81 20.97
C SER A 22 9.76 -13.57 21.70
N ILE A 23 9.73 -13.09 22.95
CA ILE A 23 10.96 -12.93 23.76
C ILE A 23 11.47 -14.30 24.23
N GLU A 24 10.58 -15.17 24.71
CA GLU A 24 10.93 -16.53 25.16
C GLU A 24 11.47 -17.40 24.02
N ALA A 25 10.99 -17.20 22.78
CA ALA A 25 11.53 -17.81 21.57
C ALA A 25 12.90 -17.24 21.14
N GLY A 26 13.35 -16.15 21.76
CA GLY A 26 14.62 -15.49 21.44
C GLY A 26 14.59 -14.61 20.19
N GLU A 27 13.40 -14.28 19.68
CA GLU A 27 13.24 -13.36 18.53
C GLU A 27 13.60 -11.93 18.91
N TYR A 28 13.38 -11.55 20.17
CA TYR A 28 13.66 -10.22 20.70
C TYR A 28 14.28 -10.28 22.09
N SER A 29 15.13 -9.31 22.39
CA SER A 29 15.81 -9.19 23.69
C SER A 29 14.97 -8.51 24.77
N SER A 30 13.93 -7.75 24.39
CA SER A 30 13.08 -7.01 25.32
C SER A 30 11.75 -6.58 24.72
N THR A 31 10.76 -6.28 25.58
CA THR A 31 9.49 -5.67 25.18
C THR A 31 9.68 -4.38 24.39
N ASN A 32 10.64 -3.54 24.79
CA ASN A 32 10.91 -2.28 24.08
C ASN A 32 11.38 -2.50 22.64
N GLU A 33 12.10 -3.60 22.38
CA GLU A 33 12.52 -3.96 21.03
C GLU A 33 11.33 -4.39 20.18
N VAL A 34 10.47 -5.26 20.72
CA VAL A 34 9.22 -5.69 20.07
C VAL A 34 8.36 -4.48 19.72
N MET A 35 8.17 -3.55 20.66
CA MET A 35 7.35 -2.37 20.44
C MET A 35 7.95 -1.43 19.40
N ARG A 36 9.27 -1.24 19.39
CA ARG A 36 9.94 -0.43 18.36
C ARG A 36 9.80 -1.06 16.98
N ASP A 37 9.93 -2.37 16.87
CA ASP A 37 9.77 -3.04 15.59
C ASP A 37 8.32 -2.98 15.09
N ALA A 38 7.35 -3.25 15.97
CA ALA A 38 5.93 -3.10 15.66
C ALA A 38 5.58 -1.69 15.18
N LEU A 39 6.11 -0.64 15.82
CA LEU A 39 5.91 0.74 15.41
C LEU A 39 6.55 1.05 14.05
N ARG A 40 7.74 0.50 13.76
CA ARG A 40 8.38 0.65 12.44
C ARG A 40 7.55 -0.04 11.36
N LEU A 41 7.06 -1.24 11.62
CA LEU A 41 6.21 -1.97 10.69
C LEU A 41 4.91 -1.19 10.42
N TRP A 42 4.25 -0.72 11.47
CA TRP A 42 3.06 0.12 11.35
C TRP A 42 3.32 1.38 10.52
N GLN A 43 4.44 2.08 10.76
CA GLN A 43 4.80 3.27 9.99
C GLN A 43 5.03 2.95 8.51
N ARG A 44 5.73 1.86 8.18
CA ARG A 44 5.94 1.43 6.79
C ARG A 44 4.61 1.15 6.08
N GLN A 45 3.72 0.39 6.70
CA GLN A 45 2.39 0.11 6.15
C GLN A 45 1.59 1.39 5.88
N ARG A 46 1.68 2.38 6.78
CA ARG A 46 1.01 3.67 6.58
C ARG A 46 1.58 4.46 5.40
N LEU A 47 2.89 4.42 5.20
CA LEU A 47 3.54 5.07 4.07
C LEU A 47 3.14 4.40 2.75
N GLU A 48 3.20 3.06 2.70
CA GLU A 48 2.80 2.27 1.52
C GLU A 48 1.34 2.53 1.14
N GLU A 49 0.42 2.55 2.11
CA GLU A 49 -0.99 2.84 1.85
C GLU A 49 -1.20 4.29 1.37
N ALA A 50 -0.45 5.25 1.94
CA ALA A 50 -0.52 6.64 1.50
C ALA A 50 0.00 6.82 0.07
N GLU A 51 1.09 6.15 -0.29
CA GLU A 51 1.63 6.14 -1.66
C GLU A 51 0.64 5.51 -2.65
N ARG A 52 0.09 4.34 -2.30
CA ARG A 52 -0.92 3.65 -3.12
C ARG A 52 -2.14 4.52 -3.36
N LEU A 53 -2.64 5.17 -2.31
CA LEU A 53 -3.78 6.08 -2.41
C LEU A 53 -3.45 7.29 -3.29
N THR A 54 -2.23 7.82 -3.18
CA THR A 54 -1.75 8.93 -4.01
C THR A 54 -1.71 8.54 -5.49
N GLU A 55 -1.22 7.35 -5.80
CA GLU A 55 -1.18 6.82 -7.17
C GLU A 55 -2.60 6.64 -7.74
N ILE A 56 -3.52 6.06 -6.98
CA ILE A 56 -4.92 5.90 -7.38
C ILE A 56 -5.55 7.27 -7.67
N ARG A 57 -5.38 8.24 -6.77
CA ARG A 57 -5.91 9.61 -6.96
C ARG A 57 -5.31 10.27 -8.19
N ALA A 58 -4.01 10.10 -8.44
CA ALA A 58 -3.36 10.62 -9.63
C ALA A 58 -3.93 9.99 -10.92
N ARG A 59 -4.15 8.66 -10.93
CA ARG A 59 -4.78 7.96 -12.06
C ARG A 59 -6.20 8.44 -12.32
N VAL A 60 -7.00 8.59 -11.28
CA VAL A 60 -8.37 9.13 -11.39
C VAL A 60 -8.35 10.56 -11.94
N ARG A 61 -7.48 11.43 -11.43
CA ARG A 61 -7.35 12.81 -11.92
C ARG A 61 -6.94 12.86 -13.40
N ARG A 62 -6.01 11.99 -13.84
CA ARG A 62 -5.66 11.87 -15.26
C ARG A 62 -6.85 11.43 -16.11
N SER A 63 -7.63 10.48 -15.62
CA SER A 63 -8.84 10.01 -16.32
C SER A 63 -9.91 11.08 -16.44
N LEU A 64 -10.13 11.88 -15.37
CA LEU A 64 -11.10 12.97 -15.39
C LEU A 64 -10.69 14.14 -16.28
N GLY A 65 -9.38 14.35 -16.47
CA GLY A 65 -8.83 15.34 -17.39
C GLY A 65 -8.64 14.82 -18.82
N ASP A 66 -9.03 13.59 -19.11
CA ASP A 66 -8.89 13.00 -20.43
C ASP A 66 -9.95 13.58 -21.37
N ALA A 67 -9.50 14.16 -22.49
CA ALA A 67 -10.38 14.79 -23.48
C ALA A 67 -10.98 13.78 -24.48
N ARG A 68 -10.65 12.49 -24.36
CA ARG A 68 -11.25 11.43 -25.17
C ARG A 68 -12.76 11.33 -24.92
N GLN A 69 -13.49 10.91 -25.95
CA GLN A 69 -14.94 10.73 -25.85
C GLN A 69 -15.29 9.55 -24.95
N ASP A 70 -16.38 9.68 -24.21
CA ASP A 70 -16.97 8.57 -23.45
C ASP A 70 -17.40 7.45 -24.40
N LEU A 71 -17.14 6.21 -24.00
CA LEU A 71 -17.55 5.02 -24.73
C LEU A 71 -18.68 4.32 -24.00
N THR A 72 -19.64 3.80 -24.75
CA THR A 72 -20.58 2.80 -24.23
C THR A 72 -19.84 1.50 -23.91
N ALA A 73 -20.43 0.64 -23.05
CA ALA A 73 -19.83 -0.66 -22.72
C ALA A 73 -19.55 -1.50 -23.97
N MET A 74 -20.48 -1.52 -24.94
CA MET A 74 -20.32 -2.26 -26.19
C MET A 74 -19.17 -1.73 -27.07
N GLU A 75 -18.99 -0.41 -27.13
CA GLU A 75 -17.86 0.18 -27.86
C GLU A 75 -16.53 -0.11 -27.18
N ALA A 76 -16.49 -0.10 -25.84
CA ALA A 76 -15.32 -0.48 -25.06
C ALA A 76 -14.94 -1.96 -25.30
N ASP A 77 -15.92 -2.87 -25.29
CA ASP A 77 -15.70 -4.29 -25.56
C ASP A 77 -15.16 -4.54 -26.96
N LEU A 78 -15.73 -3.88 -27.98
CA LEU A 78 -15.23 -3.94 -29.36
C LEU A 78 -13.82 -3.36 -29.47
N HIS A 79 -13.52 -2.27 -28.76
CA HIS A 79 -12.19 -1.68 -28.74
C HIS A 79 -11.15 -2.63 -28.11
N LEU A 80 -11.48 -3.26 -26.98
CA LEU A 80 -10.62 -4.24 -26.31
C LEU A 80 -10.42 -5.48 -27.18
N ALA A 81 -11.47 -6.00 -27.81
CA ALA A 81 -11.37 -7.15 -28.72
C ALA A 81 -10.40 -6.88 -29.87
N ARG A 82 -10.45 -5.68 -30.48
CA ARG A 82 -9.50 -5.26 -31.53
C ARG A 82 -8.06 -5.13 -31.00
N LEU A 83 -7.89 -4.58 -29.80
CA LEU A 83 -6.57 -4.45 -29.16
C LEU A 83 -5.92 -5.83 -28.96
N PHE A 84 -6.66 -6.79 -28.43
CA PHE A 84 -6.16 -8.14 -28.13
C PHE A 84 -6.07 -9.05 -29.36
N ALA A 85 -6.81 -8.77 -30.44
CA ALA A 85 -6.70 -9.48 -31.72
C ALA A 85 -5.47 -9.05 -32.56
N GLY A 86 -4.64 -8.11 -32.06
CA GLY A 86 -3.40 -7.70 -32.72
C GLY A 86 -3.56 -6.63 -33.81
N GLU A 87 -4.77 -6.14 -34.06
CA GLU A 87 -5.03 -5.09 -35.07
C GLU A 87 -4.77 -3.66 -34.55
N GLY A 88 -4.40 -3.52 -33.27
CA GLY A 88 -4.18 -2.23 -32.59
C GLY A 88 -2.78 -1.60 -32.76
N ALA A 89 -1.83 -2.26 -33.41
CA ALA A 89 -0.50 -1.67 -33.64
C ALA A 89 -0.53 -0.73 -34.87
N LYS A 90 -0.98 0.51 -34.67
CA LYS A 90 -0.48 1.58 -35.53
C LYS A 90 1.00 1.82 -35.18
N PRO A 91 1.93 1.79 -36.15
CA PRO A 91 3.29 2.24 -35.88
C PRO A 91 3.22 3.73 -35.57
N SER A 92 3.55 4.10 -34.34
CA SER A 92 3.91 5.47 -34.00
C SER A 92 5.26 5.76 -34.67
N GLY A 93 5.21 6.20 -35.93
CA GLY A 93 6.37 6.60 -36.71
C GLY A 93 6.61 8.11 -36.66
N ALA A 94 7.91 8.43 -36.65
CA ALA A 94 8.59 9.71 -36.87
C ALA A 94 8.61 10.72 -35.70
#